data_AF-A0A9D8LVG9-F1
#
_entry.id   AF-A0A9D8LVG9-F1
#
_cell.length_a   1.000
_cell.length_b   1.000
_cell.length_c   1.000
_cell.angle_alpha   90.00
_cell.angle_beta   90.00
_cell.angle_gamma   90.00
#
_symmetry.space_group_name_H-M   'P 1'
#
loop_
_entity.id
_entity.type
_entity.pdbx_description
1 polymer ?
#
loop_
_entity_poly.entity_id
_entity_poly.type
_entity_poly.pdbx_seq_one_letter_code
_entity_poly.pdbx_strand_id
1 'polypeptide(L)' 'MSSAEPQAAPERDELEWEIVELVAEHGSERAALRALLHDFHVLLADADRSVSRGFLRGVFSAGARPVATDDEP' A
#
# COMPACT_ATOMS: atom_id res chain seq x y z
N MET A 1 -48.82 20.80 16.32
CA MET A 1 -47.66 20.21 17.01
C MET A 1 -47.14 19.09 16.12
N SER A 2 -46.22 19.39 15.19
CA SER A 2 -45.64 18.37 14.30
C SER A 2 -44.48 17.72 15.05
N SER A 3 -44.68 16.48 15.52
CA SER A 3 -43.62 15.68 16.10
C SER A 3 -42.66 15.28 14.98
N ALA A 4 -41.42 15.74 15.04
CA ALA A 4 -40.36 15.19 14.20
C ALA A 4 -40.02 13.80 14.73
N GLU A 5 -40.28 12.76 13.94
CA GLU A 5 -39.80 11.42 14.22
C GLU A 5 -38.26 11.43 14.20
N PRO A 6 -37.59 10.66 15.08
CA PRO A 6 -36.14 10.62 15.10
C PRO A 6 -35.68 9.98 13.79
N GLN A 7 -35.10 10.79 12.92
CA GLN A 7 -34.50 10.31 11.69
C GLN A 7 -33.38 9.34 12.07
N ALA A 8 -33.57 8.06 11.77
CA ALA A 8 -32.54 7.04 11.97
C ALA A 8 -31.28 7.51 11.24
N ALA A 9 -30.14 7.48 11.93
CA ALA A 9 -28.85 7.80 11.33
C ALA A 9 -28.66 6.93 10.08
N PRO A 10 -28.11 7.47 8.98
CA PRO A 10 -27.85 6.68 7.79
C PRO A 10 -27.03 5.46 8.16
N GLU A 11 -27.44 4.31 7.63
CA GLU A 11 -26.74 3.04 7.81
C GLU A 11 -25.34 3.21 7.20
N ARG A 12 -24.31 3.15 8.04
CA ARG A 12 -22.92 3.21 7.59
C ARG A 12 -22.61 1.93 6.81
N ASP A 13 -21.98 2.08 5.65
CA ASP A 13 -21.45 0.92 4.94
C ASP A 13 -20.26 0.33 5.71
N GLU A 14 -19.82 -0.88 5.30
CA GLU A 14 -18.73 -1.60 5.96
C GLU A 14 -17.43 -0.77 6.00
N LEU A 15 -17.16 0.00 4.94
CA LEU A 15 -15.98 0.86 4.86
C LEU A 15 -16.06 2.02 5.86
N GLU A 16 -17.21 2.66 5.99
CA GLU A 16 -17.40 3.69 7.01
C GLU A 16 -17.23 3.13 8.43
N TRP A 17 -17.67 1.90 8.69
CA TRP A 17 -17.42 1.25 9.97
C TRP A 17 -15.94 1.02 10.23
N GLU A 18 -15.21 0.52 9.25
CA GLU A 18 -13.76 0.30 9.34
C GLU A 18 -13.01 1.62 9.60
N ILE A 19 -13.40 2.72 8.95
CA ILE A 19 -12.84 4.05 9.21
C ILE A 19 -13.12 4.50 10.65
N VAL A 20 -14.34 4.29 11.14
CA VAL A 20 -14.74 4.66 12.51
C VAL A 20 -13.93 3.88 13.54
N GLU A 21 -13.74 2.59 13.33
CA GLU A 21 -12.92 1.74 14.18
C GLU A 21 -11.45 2.20 14.17
N LEU A 22 -10.90 2.50 13.00
CA LEU A 22 -9.53 3.00 12.86
C LEU A 22 -9.33 4.34 13.58
N VAL A 23 -10.30 5.26 13.46
CA VAL A 23 -10.25 6.54 14.19
C VAL A 23 -10.37 6.33 15.69
N ALA A 24 -11.21 5.40 16.14
CA ALA A 24 -11.37 5.06 17.55
C ALA A 24 -10.09 4.46 18.15
N GLU A 25 -9.39 3.59 17.41
CA GLU A 25 -8.11 3.00 17.81
C GLU A 25 -7.02 4.05 17.99
N HIS A 26 -6.91 5.01 17.06
CA HIS A 26 -5.84 6.00 17.06
C HIS A 26 -6.20 7.32 17.78
N GLY A 27 -7.45 7.48 18.22
CA GLY A 27 -7.93 8.60 19.02
C GLY A 27 -8.09 9.94 18.28
N SER A 28 -7.78 10.01 16.99
CA SER A 28 -8.10 11.15 16.11
C SER A 28 -7.97 10.76 14.65
N GLU A 29 -8.68 11.46 13.76
CA GLU A 29 -8.59 11.22 12.31
C GLU A 29 -7.16 11.46 11.80
N ARG A 30 -6.48 12.48 12.34
CA ARG A 30 -5.11 12.79 11.96
C ARG A 30 -4.12 11.73 12.41
N ALA A 31 -4.33 11.09 13.57
CA ALA A 31 -3.49 9.99 14.02
C ALA A 31 -3.73 8.73 13.18
N ALA A 32 -4.99 8.39 12.89
CA ALA A 32 -5.36 7.29 11.99
C ALA A 32 -4.74 7.44 10.60
N LEU A 33 -4.85 8.64 9.99
CA LEU A 33 -4.23 8.93 8.70
C LEU A 33 -2.70 8.81 8.74
N ARG A 34 -2.05 9.20 9.83
CA ARG A 34 -0.59 9.03 9.98
C ARG A 34 -0.19 7.57 10.08
N ALA A 35 -0.94 6.76 10.84
CA ALA A 35 -0.71 5.33 10.95
C ALA A 35 -0.86 4.64 9.59
N LEU A 36 -1.96 4.91 8.90
CA LEU A 36 -2.23 4.37 7.56
C LEU A 36 -1.16 4.77 6.54
N LEU A 37 -0.70 6.02 6.54
CA LEU A 37 0.41 6.46 5.68
C LEU A 37 1.75 5.78 6.04
N HIS A 38 2.01 5.56 7.33
CA HIS A 38 3.19 4.83 7.77
C HIS A 38 3.17 3.39 7.25
N ASP A 39 2.05 2.70 7.40
CA ASP A 39 1.91 1.30 6.98
C ASP A 39 2.01 1.15 5.46
N PHE A 40 1.46 2.10 4.71
CA PHE A 40 1.69 2.15 3.26
C PHE A 40 3.16 2.28 2.89
N HIS A 41 3.93 3.13 3.58
CA HIS A 41 5.38 3.23 3.32
C HIS A 41 6.12 1.93 3.65
N VAL A 42 5.74 1.24 4.73
CA VAL A 42 6.32 -0.07 5.07
C VAL A 42 6.01 -1.09 3.98
N LEU A 43 4.76 -1.18 3.54
CA LEU A 43 4.34 -2.10 2.47
C LEU A 43 5.07 -1.81 1.15
N LEU A 44 5.26 -0.53 0.79
CA LEU A 44 6.03 -0.14 -0.39
C LEU A 44 7.51 -0.55 -0.26
N ALA A 45 8.11 -0.34 0.91
CA ALA A 45 9.49 -0.73 1.17
C ALA A 45 9.70 -2.25 1.16
N ASP A 46 8.68 -3.02 1.54
CA ASP A 46 8.67 -4.47 1.44
C ASP A 46 8.45 -4.93 0.01
N ALA A 47 7.55 -4.29 -0.75
CA ALA A 47 7.31 -4.58 -2.16
C ALA A 47 8.59 -4.41 -3.01
N ASP A 48 9.35 -3.33 -2.77
CA ASP A 48 10.64 -3.07 -3.42
C ASP A 48 11.70 -4.14 -3.11
N ARG A 49 11.57 -4.84 -1.97
CA ARG A 49 12.45 -5.95 -1.57
C ARG A 49 11.96 -7.31 -2.07
N SER A 50 10.64 -7.49 -2.19
CA SER A 50 10.02 -8.76 -2.62
C SER A 50 10.06 -8.97 -4.14
N VAL A 51 10.20 -7.90 -4.93
CA VAL A 51 10.52 -8.05 -6.36
C VAL A 51 12.00 -8.35 -6.50
N SER A 52 12.34 -9.49 -7.12
CA SER A 52 13.72 -9.87 -7.43
C SER A 52 14.44 -8.68 -8.08
N ARG A 53 15.44 -8.11 -7.38
CA ARG A 53 16.23 -6.96 -7.85
C ARG A 53 16.86 -7.18 -9.22
N GLY A 54 16.93 -8.42 -9.69
CA GLY A 54 17.48 -8.70 -11.01
C GLY A 54 16.45 -8.73 -12.15
N PHE A 55 15.14 -8.83 -11.90
CA PHE A 55 14.16 -8.78 -13.01
C PHE A 55 13.96 -7.35 -13.54
N LEU A 56 13.92 -6.34 -12.65
CA LEU A 56 13.63 -4.96 -13.04
C LEU A 56 14.86 -4.09 -13.36
N ARG A 57 16.08 -4.53 -13.01
CA ARG A 57 17.30 -3.75 -13.29
C ARG A 57 18.24 -4.35 -14.33
N GLY A 58 17.82 -5.37 -15.09
CA GLY A 58 18.64 -5.94 -16.17
C GLY A 58 20.03 -6.45 -15.75
N VAL A 59 20.32 -6.50 -14.43
CA VAL A 59 21.63 -6.83 -13.88
C VAL A 59 21.90 -8.33 -14.00
N PHE A 60 20.88 -9.16 -14.22
CA PHE A 60 21.06 -10.57 -14.59
C PHE A 60 21.77 -10.76 -15.95
N SER A 61 21.90 -9.72 -16.76
CA SER A 61 22.68 -9.77 -18.01
C SER A 61 24.04 -9.06 -17.94
N ALA A 62 24.37 -8.38 -16.84
CA ALA A 62 25.66 -7.72 -16.66
C ALA A 62 26.73 -8.78 -16.34
N GLY A 63 27.43 -9.25 -17.37
CA GLY A 63 28.48 -10.28 -17.26
C GLY A 63 28.05 -11.70 -17.67
N ALA A 64 26.76 -11.93 -17.95
CA ALA A 64 26.24 -13.19 -18.48
C ALA A 64 26.05 -13.18 -20.00
N ARG A 65 26.31 -12.05 -20.67
CA ARG A 65 26.37 -12.03 -22.15
C ARG A 65 27.60 -12.82 -22.57
N PRO A 66 27.48 -13.80 -23.48
CA PRO A 66 28.63 -14.45 -24.08
C PRO A 66 29.55 -13.36 -24.64
N VAL A 67 30.82 -13.36 -24.24
CA VAL A 67 31.84 -12.58 -24.93
C VAL A 67 31.87 -13.15 -26.34
N ALA A 68 31.60 -12.33 -27.35
CA ALA A 68 31.88 -12.71 -28.73
C ALA A 68 33.39 -12.93 -28.79
N THR A 69 33.82 -14.18 -28.68
CA THR A 69 35.20 -14.56 -28.96
C THR A 69 35.37 -14.42 -30.46
N ASP A 70 35.87 -13.26 -30.88
CA ASP A 70 36.51 -13.11 -32.18
C ASP A 70 37.79 -13.94 -32.16
N ASP A 71 37.66 -15.26 -32.35
CA ASP A 71 38.75 -16.16 -32.69
C ASP A 71 38.30 -17.02 -33.88
N GLU A 72 38.42 -16.38 -35.05
CA GLU A 72 39.00 -16.81 -36.34
C GLU A 72 39.32 -18.31 -36.60
N PRO A 73 39.29 -18.78 -37.88
CA PRO A 73 39.78 -18.07 -39.07
C PRO A 73 38.82 -17.97 -40.28
#